data_AF-A0AAV6JXM5-F1
#
_entry.id   AF-A0AAV6JXM5-F1
#
_cell.length_a   1.000
_cell.length_b   1.000
_cell.length_c   1.000
_cell.angle_alpha   90.00
_cell.angle_beta   90.00
_cell.angle_gamma   90.00
#
_symmetry.space_group_name_H-M   'P 1'
#
loop_
_entity.id
_entity.type
_entity.pdbx_description
1 polymer ?
#
loop_
_entity_poly.entity_id
_entity_poly.type
_entity_poly.pdbx_seq_one_letter_code
_entity_poly.pdbx_strand_id
1 'polypeptide(L)'
;MLAPRECSSQEEERPLTVQFRQILKTIVPTKESMGDIMKTSSFSLTEAKYVAGDNIKHVVLENVKNASLKVRSRPRDVAGVKPPKFEYFTESETKNDLTGLARGGQQVQARRAAYVKAIEVLVLASLQTSFLTLDEAIKTTNRWVNVQENVVKPRLENTIGYIKGELDELEREDFFRLKKIQGYKKMEIEKQLFAEEHLAEKVSLQKGISVISAHNLLSTSMQKDEDLIF
;
A
#
# COMPACT_ATOMS: atom_id res chain seq x y z
N MET A 1 5.19 -18.91 3.15
CA MET A 1 4.06 -18.72 2.21
C MET A 1 3.33 -17.38 2.46
N LEU A 2 4.05 -16.25 2.58
CA LEU A 2 3.48 -14.95 2.99
C LEU A 2 3.97 -13.74 2.17
N ALA A 3 4.58 -13.95 1.00
CA ALA A 3 4.92 -12.87 0.07
C ALA A 3 4.20 -13.13 -1.26
N PRO A 4 2.99 -12.58 -1.41
CA PRO A 4 2.78 -11.61 -2.49
C PRO A 4 1.76 -10.52 -2.12
N ARG A 5 1.96 -9.78 -1.01
CA ARG A 5 1.16 -8.58 -0.69
C ARG A 5 1.86 -7.25 -1.02
N GLU A 6 3.13 -7.30 -1.41
CA GLU A 6 3.88 -6.08 -1.77
C GLU A 6 3.43 -5.51 -3.13
N CYS A 7 2.93 -6.36 -4.03
CA CYS A 7 2.43 -5.92 -5.34
C CYS A 7 1.06 -5.24 -5.25
N SER A 8 0.20 -5.62 -4.29
CA SER A 8 -1.13 -5.01 -4.13
C SER A 8 -1.07 -3.55 -3.69
N SER A 9 -0.10 -3.18 -2.84
CA SER A 9 0.04 -1.79 -2.37
C SER A 9 0.48 -0.82 -3.48
N GLN A 10 1.37 -1.22 -4.38
CA GLN A 10 1.74 -0.39 -5.54
C GLN A 10 0.63 -0.31 -6.60
N GLU A 11 -0.23 -1.32 -6.68
CA GLU A 11 -1.35 -1.36 -7.61
C GLU A 11 -2.50 -0.45 -7.16
N GLU A 12 -2.71 -0.30 -5.85
CA GLU A 12 -3.69 0.64 -5.25
C GLU A 12 -3.28 2.12 -5.39
N GLU A 13 -1.98 2.43 -5.46
CA GLU A 13 -1.49 3.82 -5.58
C GLU A 13 -1.82 4.46 -6.94
N ARG A 14 -1.90 3.66 -8.02
CA ARG A 14 -2.17 4.16 -9.37
C ARG A 14 -3.60 4.74 -9.51
N PRO A 15 -4.66 4.09 -9.02
CA PRO A 15 -6.01 4.66 -8.98
C PRO A 15 -6.12 5.98 -8.20
N LEU A 16 -5.55 6.07 -6.98
CA LEU A 16 -5.68 7.29 -6.15
C LEU A 16 -4.99 8.48 -6.80
N THR A 17 -3.77 8.30 -7.30
CA THR A 17 -3.01 9.38 -7.95
C THR A 17 -3.65 9.85 -9.25
N VAL A 18 -4.25 8.95 -10.04
CA VAL A 18 -5.01 9.30 -11.25
C VAL A 18 -6.25 10.11 -10.90
N GLN A 19 -7.05 9.68 -9.91
CA GLN A 19 -8.24 10.41 -9.47
C GLN A 19 -7.87 11.78 -8.88
N PHE A 20 -6.79 11.86 -8.11
CA PHE A 20 -6.26 13.10 -7.56
C PHE A 20 -5.90 14.11 -8.65
N ARG A 21 -5.21 13.65 -9.71
CA ARG A 21 -4.88 14.50 -10.87
C ARG A 21 -6.11 14.94 -11.65
N GLN A 22 -7.13 14.08 -11.77
CA GLN A 22 -8.39 14.43 -12.40
C GLN A 22 -9.12 15.54 -11.61
N ILE A 23 -9.15 15.44 -10.28
CA ILE A 23 -9.72 16.47 -9.40
C ILE A 23 -8.93 17.77 -9.49
N LEU A 24 -7.60 17.71 -9.55
CA LEU A 24 -6.76 18.89 -9.77
C LEU A 24 -7.04 19.58 -11.12
N LYS A 25 -7.30 18.79 -12.17
CA LYS A 25 -7.65 19.35 -13.48
C LYS A 25 -9.00 20.04 -13.48
N THR A 26 -9.95 19.60 -12.67
CA THR A 26 -11.29 20.20 -12.58
C THR A 26 -11.36 21.37 -11.59
N ILE A 27 -10.57 21.35 -10.51
CA ILE A 27 -10.65 22.37 -9.46
C ILE A 27 -10.18 23.75 -9.95
N VAL A 28 -9.13 23.81 -10.77
CA VAL A 28 -8.55 25.06 -11.29
C VAL A 28 -9.57 25.84 -12.14
N PRO A 29 -10.13 25.28 -13.23
CA PRO A 29 -11.10 26.02 -14.05
C PRO A 29 -12.39 26.31 -13.27
N THR A 30 -12.82 25.41 -12.38
CA THR A 30 -14.02 25.66 -11.56
C THR A 30 -13.79 26.83 -10.60
N LYS A 31 -12.59 26.97 -10.02
CA LYS A 31 -12.22 28.08 -9.13
C LYS A 31 -12.15 29.42 -9.86
N GLU A 32 -11.65 29.43 -11.09
CA GLU A 32 -11.68 30.63 -11.93
C GLU A 32 -13.13 31.03 -12.27
N SER A 33 -13.94 30.08 -12.74
CA SER A 33 -15.35 30.34 -13.05
C SER A 33 -16.17 30.79 -11.82
N MET A 34 -15.82 30.30 -10.62
CA MET A 34 -16.40 30.75 -9.36
C MET A 34 -16.17 32.25 -9.13
N GLY A 35 -14.94 32.72 -9.39
CA GLY A 35 -14.59 34.13 -9.24
C GLY A 35 -15.45 35.02 -10.13
N ASP A 36 -15.66 34.60 -11.38
CA ASP A 36 -16.47 35.35 -12.35
C ASP A 36 -17.96 35.35 -11.99
N ILE A 37 -18.52 34.21 -11.57
CA ILE A 37 -19.92 34.10 -11.14
C ILE A 37 -20.17 34.92 -9.87
N MET A 38 -19.21 34.93 -8.93
CA MET A 38 -19.32 35.72 -7.71
C MET A 38 -19.24 37.23 -8.00
N LYS A 39 -18.37 37.64 -8.93
CA LYS A 39 -18.27 39.03 -9.40
C LYS A 39 -19.57 39.48 -10.05
N THR A 40 -20.12 38.66 -10.94
CA THR A 40 -21.40 38.93 -11.63
C THR A 40 -22.56 39.00 -10.64
N SER A 41 -22.65 38.06 -9.70
CA SER A 41 -23.66 38.07 -8.63
C SER A 41 -23.57 39.31 -7.75
N SER A 42 -22.36 39.75 -7.41
CA SER A 42 -22.12 40.96 -6.62
C SER A 42 -22.58 42.22 -7.38
N PHE A 43 -22.36 42.26 -8.70
CA PHE A 43 -22.84 43.34 -9.55
C PHE A 43 -24.38 43.37 -9.63
N SER A 44 -25.03 42.24 -9.86
CA SER A 44 -26.50 42.17 -9.83
C SER A 44 -27.11 42.55 -8.48
N LEU A 45 -26.38 42.33 -7.38
CA LEU A 45 -26.76 42.85 -6.06
C LEU A 45 -26.70 44.38 -6.00
N THR A 46 -25.67 45.01 -6.58
CA THR A 46 -25.58 46.47 -6.64
C THR A 46 -26.69 47.10 -7.50
N GLU A 47 -27.03 46.49 -8.64
CA GLU A 47 -28.15 46.93 -9.49
C GLU A 47 -29.49 46.84 -8.75
N ALA A 48 -29.75 45.71 -8.08
CA ALA A 48 -30.95 45.52 -7.29
C ALA A 48 -31.05 46.55 -6.14
N LYS A 49 -29.94 46.85 -5.45
CA LYS A 49 -29.89 47.88 -4.40
C LYS A 49 -30.16 49.28 -4.95
N TYR A 50 -29.60 49.61 -6.11
CA TYR A 50 -29.79 50.91 -6.74
C TYR A 50 -31.25 51.17 -7.11
N VAL A 51 -31.89 50.21 -7.77
CA VAL A 51 -33.27 50.36 -8.25
C VAL A 51 -34.28 50.30 -7.12
N ALA A 52 -34.04 49.44 -6.15
CA ALA A 52 -35.07 49.03 -5.21
C ALA A 52 -34.85 49.58 -3.78
N GLY A 53 -33.73 50.28 -3.56
CA GLY A 53 -33.39 50.97 -2.31
C GLY A 53 -32.94 50.04 -1.18
N ASP A 54 -32.57 50.61 -0.03
CA ASP A 54 -31.99 49.85 1.08
C ASP A 54 -33.05 49.07 1.89
N ASN A 55 -34.33 49.40 1.71
CA ASN A 55 -35.46 48.79 2.43
C ASN A 55 -35.60 47.28 2.18
N ILE A 56 -35.19 46.78 1.01
CA ILE A 56 -35.29 45.35 0.66
C ILE A 56 -34.38 44.48 1.50
N LYS A 57 -33.26 45.01 2.00
CA LYS A 57 -32.37 44.25 2.87
C LYS A 57 -33.09 43.81 4.14
N HIS A 58 -33.82 44.72 4.78
CA HIS A 58 -34.58 44.45 6.01
C HIS A 58 -35.71 43.46 5.75
N VAL A 59 -36.48 43.67 4.68
CA VAL A 59 -37.59 42.80 4.27
C VAL A 59 -37.10 41.37 3.98
N VAL A 60 -35.96 41.20 3.32
CA VAL A 60 -35.42 39.87 3.02
C VAL A 60 -34.97 39.16 4.30
N LEU A 61 -34.31 39.86 5.22
CA LEU A 61 -33.82 39.29 6.47
C LEU A 61 -34.95 38.85 7.41
N GLU A 62 -36.02 39.65 7.51
CA GLU A 62 -37.19 39.33 8.35
C GLU A 62 -38.01 38.15 7.80
N ASN A 63 -38.00 37.97 6.47
CA ASN A 63 -38.76 36.91 5.80
C ASN A 63 -37.97 35.59 5.63
N VAL A 64 -36.82 35.41 6.29
CA VAL A 64 -36.10 34.12 6.28
C VAL A 64 -36.67 33.21 7.38
N LYS A 65 -37.46 32.20 6.99
CA LYS A 65 -37.92 31.14 7.91
C LYS A 65 -37.23 29.81 7.66
N ASN A 66 -37.36 29.29 6.44
CA ASN A 66 -36.77 28.03 6.01
C ASN A 66 -35.86 28.25 4.80
N ALA A 67 -34.79 27.47 4.69
CA ALA A 67 -33.91 27.48 3.53
C ALA A 67 -34.60 26.82 2.33
N SER A 68 -34.65 27.54 1.20
CA SER A 68 -35.19 27.03 -0.08
C SER A 68 -34.21 26.10 -0.80
N LEU A 69 -32.90 26.32 -0.63
CA LEU A 69 -31.85 25.43 -1.12
C LEU A 69 -31.18 24.72 0.05
N LYS A 70 -31.15 23.39 0.01
CA LYS A 70 -30.50 22.55 1.02
C LYS A 70 -29.39 21.75 0.36
N VAL A 71 -28.38 21.37 1.14
CA VAL A 71 -27.27 20.53 0.69
C VAL A 71 -27.35 19.18 1.37
N ARG A 72 -27.22 18.09 0.61
CA ARG A 72 -27.16 16.72 1.09
C ARG A 72 -25.75 16.17 0.86
N SER A 73 -25.19 15.53 1.88
CA SER A 73 -23.94 14.78 1.74
C SER A 73 -24.23 13.34 1.35
N ARG A 74 -23.50 12.83 0.35
CA ARG A 74 -23.47 11.43 -0.07
C ARG A 74 -22.02 10.96 -0.10
N PRO A 75 -21.62 9.96 0.69
CA PRO A 75 -20.29 9.39 0.59
C PRO A 75 -20.12 8.66 -0.75
N ARG A 76 -18.98 8.85 -1.42
CA ARG A 76 -18.59 8.08 -2.61
C ARG A 76 -17.32 7.33 -2.29
N ASP A 77 -17.27 6.03 -2.59
CA ASP A 77 -16.06 5.23 -2.42
C ASP A 77 -15.12 5.44 -3.62
N VAL A 78 -13.86 5.77 -3.32
CA VAL A 78 -12.77 5.90 -4.29
C VAL A 78 -11.57 5.17 -3.70
N ALA A 79 -11.33 3.96 -4.19
CA ALA A 79 -10.17 3.15 -3.82
C ALA A 79 -9.94 3.04 -2.29
N GLY A 80 -11.01 2.84 -1.52
CA GLY A 80 -10.96 2.67 -0.07
C GLY A 80 -11.07 3.96 0.74
N VAL A 81 -10.97 5.13 0.11
CA VAL A 81 -11.24 6.43 0.73
C VAL A 81 -12.65 6.88 0.38
N LYS A 82 -13.46 7.25 1.38
CA LYS A 82 -14.87 7.65 1.19
C LYS A 82 -15.09 9.15 1.41
N PRO A 83 -14.64 10.03 0.49
CA PRO A 83 -14.89 11.45 0.64
C PRO A 83 -16.40 11.77 0.54
N PRO A 84 -16.88 12.77 1.32
CA PRO A 84 -18.25 13.24 1.20
C PRO A 84 -18.44 14.03 -0.10
N LYS A 85 -19.43 13.63 -0.91
CA LYS A 85 -19.88 14.40 -2.07
C LYS A 85 -21.11 15.20 -1.69
N PHE A 86 -21.13 16.49 -2.01
CA PHE A 86 -22.28 17.35 -1.75
C PHE A 86 -23.16 17.47 -2.99
N GLU A 87 -24.46 17.28 -2.82
CA GLU A 87 -25.50 17.49 -3.83
C GLU A 87 -26.48 18.54 -3.28
N TYR A 88 -26.81 19.56 -4.08
CA TYR A 88 -27.82 20.53 -3.69
C TYR A 88 -29.21 20.04 -4.11
N PHE A 89 -30.21 20.37 -3.30
CA PHE A 89 -31.60 20.07 -3.55
C PHE A 89 -32.45 21.32 -3.28
N THR A 90 -33.32 21.65 -4.22
CA THR A 90 -34.26 22.77 -4.10
C THR A 90 -35.57 22.22 -3.57
N GLU A 91 -36.01 22.71 -2.41
CA GLU A 91 -37.34 22.41 -1.88
C GLU A 91 -38.35 23.39 -2.51
N SER A 92 -39.43 22.87 -3.08
CA SER A 92 -40.30 23.56 -4.07
C SER A 92 -41.17 24.70 -3.52
N GLU A 93 -41.02 25.10 -2.26
CA GLU A 93 -41.83 26.17 -1.67
C GLU A 93 -41.07 27.49 -1.61
N THR A 94 -41.22 28.33 -2.64
CA THR A 94 -40.65 29.68 -2.65
C THR A 94 -41.67 30.70 -2.15
N LYS A 95 -41.79 30.84 -0.83
CA LYS A 95 -42.71 31.81 -0.18
C LYS A 95 -42.30 33.29 -0.34
N ASN A 96 -41.17 33.57 -0.99
CA ASN A 96 -40.58 34.92 -1.07
C ASN A 96 -40.73 35.61 -2.45
N ASP A 97 -41.61 35.09 -3.30
CA ASP A 97 -41.85 35.64 -4.65
C ASP A 97 -42.52 37.03 -4.63
N LEU A 98 -43.01 37.48 -3.47
CA LEU A 98 -43.59 38.81 -3.26
C LEU A 98 -42.55 39.92 -2.96
N THR A 99 -41.26 39.58 -2.92
CA THR A 99 -40.20 40.57 -2.63
C THR A 99 -39.94 41.48 -3.83
N GLY A 100 -40.03 42.81 -3.62
CA GLY A 100 -39.79 43.81 -4.69
C GLY A 100 -41.01 44.17 -5.54
N LEU A 101 -42.23 43.85 -5.09
CA LEU A 101 -43.49 44.17 -5.79
C LEU A 101 -43.70 45.69 -6.00
N ALA A 102 -43.20 46.53 -5.08
CA ALA A 102 -43.36 47.98 -5.16
C ALA A 102 -42.44 48.63 -6.22
N ARG A 103 -41.15 48.25 -6.24
CA ARG A 103 -40.15 48.74 -7.21
C ARG A 103 -39.02 47.70 -7.38
N GLY A 104 -38.58 47.49 -8.61
CA GLY A 104 -37.36 46.73 -8.91
C GLY A 104 -37.45 45.20 -8.80
N GLY A 105 -38.65 44.61 -8.71
CA GLY A 105 -38.83 43.15 -8.60
C GLY A 105 -38.11 42.32 -9.67
N GLN A 106 -38.01 42.82 -10.91
CA GLN A 106 -37.24 42.16 -11.98
C GLN A 106 -35.74 42.07 -11.65
N GLN A 107 -35.16 43.12 -11.07
CA GLN A 107 -33.75 43.14 -10.67
C GLN A 107 -33.49 42.30 -9.42
N VAL A 108 -34.46 42.24 -8.50
CA VAL A 108 -34.42 41.33 -7.34
C VAL A 108 -34.44 39.87 -7.80
N GLN A 109 -35.26 39.53 -8.79
CA GLN A 109 -35.32 38.18 -9.35
C GLN A 109 -34.06 37.83 -10.16
N ALA A 110 -33.52 38.78 -10.92
CA ALA A 110 -32.24 38.62 -11.64
C ALA A 110 -31.08 38.35 -10.66
N ARG A 111 -31.00 39.13 -9.57
CA ARG A 111 -30.05 38.88 -8.47
C ARG A 111 -30.25 37.49 -7.88
N ARG A 112 -31.49 37.08 -7.59
CA ARG A 112 -31.78 35.75 -7.04
C ARG A 112 -31.27 34.65 -7.97
N ALA A 113 -31.53 34.75 -9.27
CA ALA A 113 -31.05 33.79 -10.25
C ALA A 113 -29.52 33.73 -10.31
N ALA A 114 -28.82 34.88 -10.24
CA ALA A 114 -27.36 34.93 -10.20
C ALA A 114 -26.78 34.26 -8.94
N TYR A 115 -27.37 34.53 -7.76
CA TYR A 115 -26.93 33.91 -6.51
C TYR A 115 -27.26 32.41 -6.42
N VAL A 116 -28.37 31.95 -7.01
CA VAL A 116 -28.64 30.51 -7.12
C VAL A 116 -27.56 29.82 -7.93
N LYS A 117 -27.16 30.39 -9.08
CA LYS A 117 -26.02 29.90 -9.86
C LYS A 117 -24.70 29.95 -9.09
N ALA A 118 -24.48 30.98 -8.27
CA ALA A 118 -23.29 31.05 -7.40
C ALA A 118 -23.28 29.95 -6.34
N ILE A 119 -24.45 29.54 -5.83
CA ILE A 119 -24.58 28.44 -4.87
C ILE A 119 -24.33 27.08 -5.54
N GLU A 120 -24.63 26.91 -6.84
CA GLU A 120 -24.21 25.72 -7.59
C GLU A 120 -22.69 25.55 -7.58
N VAL A 121 -21.94 26.65 -7.46
CA VAL A 121 -20.47 26.61 -7.32
C VAL A 121 -20.02 26.12 -5.93
N LEU A 122 -20.91 25.98 -4.93
CA LEU A 122 -20.59 25.28 -3.68
C LEU A 122 -20.24 23.80 -3.91
N VAL A 123 -20.51 23.23 -5.08
CA VAL A 123 -19.94 21.94 -5.51
C VAL A 123 -18.40 21.96 -5.44
N LEU A 124 -17.76 23.11 -5.59
CA LEU A 124 -16.32 23.29 -5.39
C LEU A 124 -15.87 22.93 -3.97
N ALA A 125 -16.72 23.16 -2.95
CA ALA A 125 -16.43 22.72 -1.59
C ALA A 125 -16.35 21.19 -1.50
N SER A 126 -17.20 20.45 -2.24
CA SER A 126 -17.12 18.99 -2.29
C SER A 126 -15.81 18.51 -2.92
N LEU A 127 -15.37 19.17 -4.00
CA LEU A 127 -14.11 18.88 -4.66
C LEU A 127 -12.93 19.18 -3.73
N GLN A 128 -12.95 20.31 -3.02
CA GLN A 128 -11.92 20.69 -2.05
C GLN A 128 -11.82 19.73 -0.88
N THR A 129 -12.94 19.35 -0.26
CA THR A 129 -12.93 18.37 0.84
C THR A 129 -12.41 17.03 0.36
N SER A 130 -12.86 16.56 -0.82
CA SER A 130 -12.36 15.32 -1.40
C SER A 130 -10.85 15.37 -1.69
N PHE A 131 -10.36 16.50 -2.20
CA PHE A 131 -8.95 16.73 -2.48
C PHE A 131 -8.08 16.62 -1.22
N LEU A 132 -8.49 17.26 -0.12
CA LEU A 132 -7.74 17.21 1.14
C LEU A 132 -7.70 15.79 1.72
N THR A 133 -8.84 15.08 1.72
CA THR A 133 -8.90 13.71 2.24
C THR A 133 -8.07 12.72 1.40
N LEU A 134 -8.06 12.89 0.06
CA LEU A 134 -7.27 12.06 -0.83
C LEU A 134 -5.77 12.37 -0.72
N ASP A 135 -5.38 13.63 -0.53
CA ASP A 135 -3.99 14.03 -0.31
C ASP A 135 -3.41 13.41 0.96
N GLU A 136 -4.18 13.42 2.06
CA GLU A 136 -3.77 12.78 3.31
C GLU A 136 -3.62 11.26 3.15
N ALA A 137 -4.56 10.60 2.47
CA ALA A 137 -4.46 9.18 2.16
C ALA A 137 -3.20 8.85 1.35
N ILE A 138 -2.91 9.61 0.29
CA ILE A 138 -1.70 9.42 -0.53
C ILE A 138 -0.42 9.64 0.29
N LYS A 139 -0.39 10.62 1.20
CA LYS A 139 0.78 10.87 2.06
C LYS A 139 1.02 9.73 3.04
N THR A 140 -0.05 9.20 3.62
CA THR A 140 0.05 8.08 4.58
C THR A 140 0.50 6.79 3.89
N THR A 141 0.01 6.49 2.68
CA THR A 141 0.48 5.33 1.90
C THR A 141 1.95 5.49 1.50
N ASN A 142 2.35 6.64 0.96
CA ASN A 142 3.75 6.90 0.59
C ASN A 142 4.71 6.77 1.79
N ARG A 143 4.29 7.26 2.96
CA ARG A 143 5.08 7.11 4.20
C ARG A 143 5.19 5.65 4.60
N TRP A 144 4.11 4.88 4.49
CA TRP A 144 4.11 3.47 4.83
C TRP A 144 4.99 2.65 3.88
N VAL A 145 4.92 2.92 2.58
CA VAL A 145 5.82 2.32 1.57
C VAL A 145 7.29 2.63 1.89
N ASN A 146 7.61 3.88 2.19
CA ASN A 146 8.97 4.27 2.59
C ASN A 146 9.44 3.54 3.86
N VAL A 147 8.58 3.38 4.86
CA VAL A 147 8.91 2.60 6.07
C VAL A 147 9.13 1.13 5.74
N GLN A 148 8.32 0.56 4.85
CA GLN A 148 8.46 -0.84 4.46
C GLN A 148 9.77 -1.07 3.71
N GLU A 149 10.09 -0.23 2.73
CA GLU A 149 11.28 -0.37 1.88
C GLU A 149 12.57 -0.07 2.64
N ASN A 150 12.60 0.99 3.46
CA ASN A 150 13.85 1.46 4.07
C ASN A 150 14.05 1.02 5.52
N VAL A 151 13.01 0.53 6.22
CA VAL A 151 13.13 0.11 7.64
C VAL A 151 12.77 -1.34 7.84
N VAL A 152 11.60 -1.79 7.38
CA VAL A 152 11.11 -3.14 7.69
C VAL A 152 11.86 -4.19 6.90
N LYS A 153 11.98 -4.01 5.57
CA LYS A 153 12.65 -4.97 4.68
C LYS A 153 14.12 -5.21 5.06
N PRO A 154 14.97 -4.18 5.29
CA PRO A 154 16.36 -4.41 5.69
C PRO A 154 16.47 -5.09 7.06
N ARG A 155 15.57 -4.79 8.01
CA ARG A 155 15.56 -5.46 9.32
C ARG A 155 15.25 -6.95 9.20
N LEU A 156 14.27 -7.31 8.37
CA LEU A 156 13.92 -8.70 8.11
C LEU A 156 15.06 -9.43 7.39
N GLU A 157 15.68 -8.79 6.39
CA GLU A 157 16.84 -9.35 5.67
C GLU A 157 18.02 -9.60 6.62
N ASN A 158 18.31 -8.68 7.55
CA ASN A 158 19.33 -8.88 8.58
C ASN A 158 19.00 -10.05 9.52
N THR A 159 17.75 -10.18 9.97
CA THR A 159 17.34 -11.31 10.81
C THR A 159 17.43 -12.64 10.06
N ILE A 160 17.04 -12.68 8.78
CA ILE A 160 17.20 -13.85 7.93
C ILE A 160 18.69 -14.19 7.75
N GLY A 161 19.54 -13.18 7.55
CA GLY A 161 20.99 -13.34 7.47
C GLY A 161 21.59 -13.94 8.75
N TYR A 162 21.15 -13.46 9.92
CA TYR A 162 21.56 -14.01 11.21
C TYR A 162 21.16 -15.48 11.37
N ILE A 163 19.89 -15.82 11.12
CA ILE A 163 19.40 -17.19 11.23
C ILE A 163 20.13 -18.13 10.27
N LYS A 164 20.38 -17.70 9.02
CA LYS A 164 21.15 -18.49 8.06
C LYS A 164 22.59 -18.69 8.52
N GLY A 165 23.24 -17.64 9.03
CA GLY A 165 24.60 -17.75 9.55
C GLY A 165 24.72 -18.72 10.74
N GLU A 166 23.76 -18.68 11.68
CA GLU A 166 23.72 -19.63 12.80
C GLU A 166 23.46 -21.07 12.34
N LEU A 167 22.55 -21.27 11.37
CA LEU A 167 22.29 -22.59 10.79
C LEU A 167 23.53 -23.13 10.06
N ASP A 168 24.19 -22.31 9.25
CA ASP A 168 25.41 -22.70 8.52
C ASP A 168 26.55 -23.06 9.49
N GLU A 169 26.67 -22.37 10.63
CA GLU A 169 27.69 -22.67 11.65
C GLU A 169 27.37 -23.96 12.41
N LEU A 170 26.09 -24.19 12.76
CA LEU A 170 25.65 -25.46 13.34
C LEU A 170 25.91 -26.64 12.39
N GLU A 171 25.57 -26.49 11.10
CA GLU A 171 25.86 -27.49 10.06
C GLU A 171 27.36 -27.74 9.92
N ARG A 172 28.17 -26.68 10.01
CA ARG A 172 29.63 -26.78 9.99
C ARG A 172 30.16 -27.56 11.20
N GLU A 173 29.69 -27.28 12.40
CA GLU A 173 30.08 -28.02 13.62
C GLU A 173 29.68 -29.50 13.54
N ASP A 174 28.47 -29.80 13.08
CA ASP A 174 27.99 -31.16 12.86
C ASP A 174 28.87 -31.88 11.82
N PHE A 175 29.22 -31.20 10.73
CA PHE A 175 30.12 -31.74 9.70
C PHE A 175 31.52 -32.05 10.27
N PHE A 176 32.09 -31.17 11.10
CA PHE A 176 33.37 -31.42 11.75
C PHE A 176 33.32 -32.60 12.73
N ARG A 177 32.22 -32.74 13.51
CA ARG A 177 32.02 -33.89 14.39
C ARG A 177 31.95 -35.20 13.62
N LEU A 178 31.16 -35.25 12.55
CA LEU A 178 31.05 -36.42 11.67
C LEU A 178 32.40 -36.76 11.03
N LYS A 179 33.14 -35.76 10.52
CA LYS A 179 34.46 -35.95 9.92
C LYS A 179 35.48 -36.54 10.90
N LYS A 180 35.48 -36.10 12.17
CA LYS A 180 36.35 -36.70 13.20
C LYS A 180 36.00 -38.16 13.46
N ILE A 181 34.71 -38.47 13.61
CA ILE A 181 34.26 -39.84 13.86
C ILE A 181 34.63 -40.76 12.70
N GLN A 182 34.43 -40.31 11.46
CA GLN A 182 34.87 -41.06 10.28
C GLN A 182 36.39 -41.22 10.24
N GLY A 183 37.16 -40.18 10.58
CA GLY A 183 38.62 -40.24 10.70
C GLY A 183 39.08 -41.29 11.73
N TYR A 184 38.49 -41.32 12.92
CA TYR A 184 38.79 -42.34 13.94
C TYR A 184 38.44 -43.74 13.46
N LYS A 185 37.25 -43.94 12.88
CA LYS A 185 36.86 -45.25 12.33
C LYS A 185 37.83 -45.71 11.24
N LYS A 186 38.26 -44.80 10.35
CA LYS A 186 39.19 -45.13 9.26
C LYS A 186 40.59 -45.48 9.79
N MET A 187 41.08 -44.75 10.79
CA MET A 187 42.36 -45.08 11.47
C MET A 187 42.29 -46.41 12.23
N GLU A 188 41.15 -46.74 12.83
CA GLU A 188 40.95 -48.02 13.52
C GLU A 188 40.97 -49.19 12.51
N ILE A 189 40.30 -49.01 11.37
CA ILE A 189 40.32 -49.99 10.26
C ILE A 189 41.73 -50.18 9.72
N GLU A 190 42.48 -49.09 9.48
CA GLU A 190 43.88 -49.17 9.02
C GLU A 190 44.79 -49.90 10.02
N LYS A 191 44.60 -49.67 11.33
CA LYS A 191 45.34 -50.40 12.37
C LYS A 191 44.97 -51.88 12.45
N GLN A 192 43.70 -52.22 12.27
CA GLN A 192 43.24 -53.62 12.24
C GLN A 192 43.81 -54.35 11.03
N LEU A 193 43.77 -53.73 9.85
CA LEU A 193 44.39 -54.26 8.64
C LEU A 193 45.91 -54.46 8.83
N PHE A 194 46.62 -53.48 9.40
CA PHE A 194 48.05 -53.60 9.67
C PHE A 194 48.39 -54.68 10.71
N ALA A 195 47.53 -54.88 11.72
CA ALA A 195 47.68 -55.95 12.70
C ALA A 195 47.41 -57.33 12.08
N GLU A 196 46.41 -57.45 11.20
CA GLU A 196 46.13 -58.66 10.45
C GLU A 196 47.27 -59.00 9.47
N GLU A 197 47.84 -58.02 8.77
CA GLU A 197 49.01 -58.20 7.91
C GLU A 197 50.23 -58.68 8.70
N HIS A 198 50.54 -58.06 9.85
CA HIS A 198 51.63 -58.52 10.70
C HIS A 198 51.38 -59.88 11.36
N LEU A 199 50.13 -60.23 11.67
CA LEU A 199 49.76 -61.56 12.13
C LEU A 199 49.89 -62.58 11.00
N ALA A 200 49.46 -62.25 9.79
CA ALA A 200 49.63 -63.09 8.60
C ALA A 200 51.12 -63.31 8.27
N GLU A 201 51.96 -62.27 8.40
CA GLU A 201 53.40 -62.36 8.21
C GLU A 201 54.06 -63.24 9.29
N LYS A 202 53.71 -63.07 10.57
CA LYS A 202 54.20 -63.93 11.66
C LYS A 202 53.72 -65.38 11.56
N VAL A 203 52.48 -65.60 11.13
CA VAL A 203 51.93 -66.94 10.87
C VAL A 203 52.58 -67.57 9.64
N SER A 204 52.92 -66.79 8.62
CA SER A 204 53.67 -67.27 7.44
C SER A 204 55.13 -67.62 7.77
N LEU A 205 55.74 -66.95 8.75
CA LEU A 205 57.07 -67.29 9.26
C LEU A 205 57.06 -68.50 10.21
N GLN A 206 55.95 -68.77 10.91
CA GLN A 206 55.79 -69.95 11.78
C GLN A 206 55.31 -71.21 11.05
N LYS A 207 54.52 -71.09 9.97
CA LYS A 207 54.17 -72.20 9.08
C LYS A 207 54.88 -71.97 7.75
N GLY A 208 56.07 -72.53 7.58
CA GLY A 208 56.78 -72.52 6.30
C GLY A 208 55.98 -73.23 5.20
N ILE A 209 55.12 -72.48 4.49
CA ILE A 209 54.35 -72.94 3.34
C ILE A 209 54.36 -71.83 2.26
N SER A 210 54.66 -72.25 1.04
CA SER A 210 55.03 -71.45 -0.13
C SER A 210 54.02 -70.38 -0.59
N VAL A 211 54.58 -69.29 -1.12
CA VAL A 211 54.03 -68.00 -1.59
C VAL A 211 52.92 -68.05 -2.67
N ILE A 212 52.40 -69.22 -3.08
CA ILE A 212 51.53 -69.32 -4.28
C ILE A 212 50.03 -69.48 -3.98
N SER A 213 49.61 -69.78 -2.75
CA SER A 213 48.17 -70.08 -2.47
C SER A 213 47.36 -68.95 -1.81
N ALA A 214 47.98 -67.88 -1.30
CA ALA A 214 47.27 -66.85 -0.53
C ALA A 214 46.60 -65.76 -1.39
N HIS A 215 47.00 -65.61 -2.65
CA HIS A 215 46.51 -64.53 -3.52
C HIS A 215 45.06 -64.73 -4.01
N ASN A 216 44.52 -65.96 -3.94
CA ASN A 216 43.20 -66.28 -4.52
C ASN A 216 42.01 -66.19 -3.54
N LEU A 217 42.23 -65.81 -2.27
CA LEU A 217 41.14 -65.68 -1.28
C LEU A 217 40.80 -64.22 -0.92
N LEU A 218 41.67 -63.25 -1.24
CA LEU A 218 41.44 -61.83 -0.91
C LEU A 218 40.59 -61.10 -1.96
N SER A 219 40.41 -61.65 -3.16
CA SER A 219 39.67 -60.98 -4.24
C SER A 219 38.14 -61.14 -4.16
N THR A 220 37.63 -61.95 -3.23
CA THR A 220 36.19 -62.30 -3.15
C THR A 220 35.38 -61.50 -2.14
N SER A 221 35.99 -60.65 -1.31
CA SER A 221 35.28 -59.86 -0.27
C SER A 221 35.11 -58.37 -0.57
N MET A 222 35.62 -57.87 -1.71
CA MET A 222 35.50 -56.45 -2.10
C MET A 222 34.26 -56.13 -2.96
N GLN A 223 33.29 -57.05 -3.04
CA GLN A 223 32.01 -56.82 -3.70
C GLN A 223 30.89 -56.73 -2.67
N LYS A 224 30.77 -55.54 -2.08
CA LYS A 224 29.52 -54.89 -1.62
C LYS A 224 29.92 -53.74 -0.72
N ASP A 225 29.88 -52.53 -1.27
CA ASP A 225 29.20 -51.37 -0.70
C ASP A 225 29.34 -50.22 -1.71
N GLU A 226 28.86 -50.46 -2.93
CA GLU A 226 28.35 -49.38 -3.77
C GLU A 226 26.94 -49.10 -3.26
N ASP A 227 26.81 -48.14 -2.35
CA ASP A 227 25.63 -47.27 -2.18
C ASP A 227 25.95 -46.20 -1.13
N LEU A 228 26.76 -45.23 -1.55
CA LEU A 228 26.81 -43.88 -0.97
C LEU A 228 26.32 -42.92 -2.05
N ILE A 229 25.00 -42.82 -2.17
CA ILE A 229 24.32 -41.74 -2.89
C ILE A 229 24.20 -40.56 -1.89
N PHE A 230 24.65 -39.39 -2.36
CA PHE A 230 24.48 -38.02 -1.85
C PHE A 230 23.77 -37.80 -0.50
#